data_AF-A0A553DRD5-F1
#
_entry.id   AF-A0A553DRD5-F1
#
_cell.length_a   1.000
_cell.length_b   1.000
_cell.length_c   1.000
_cell.angle_alpha   90.00
_cell.angle_beta   90.00
_cell.angle_gamma   90.00
#
_symmetry.space_group_name_H-M   'P 1'
#
loop_
_entity.id
_entity.type
_entity.pdbx_description
1 polymer ?
#
loop_
_entity_poly.entity_id
_entity_poly.type
_entity_poly.pdbx_seq_one_letter_code
_entity_poly.pdbx_strand_id
1 'polypeptide(L)'
;MKTKLFFTLLLFITTSIFSGYAQTSKQLSRNEIKELNFVSTKEKKLIYKAFECQDKSGVFDVILNEDQKEIHDKDTLNSSIKAICFQKSNGIVIEQWKVIDFLENREESNIWFWTKYSQFSDIDGDGLIEPIIVYGTRDLDKEFQRIKIITIYKGKKYVIRATECIFDDCRTFKKDASFTDLPKSIRLRIDVLLKKMRKEQDLILSNG
;
A
#
# COMPACT_ATOMS: atom_id res chain seq x y z
N MET A 1 30.44 -63.36 -32.88
CA MET A 1 29.53 -63.21 -31.72
C MET A 1 29.47 -61.73 -31.35
N LYS A 2 28.25 -61.17 -31.34
CA LYS A 2 27.78 -59.77 -31.26
C LYS A 2 28.70 -58.69 -30.64
N THR A 3 29.07 -57.70 -31.45
CA THR A 3 29.59 -56.39 -31.01
C THR A 3 28.41 -55.49 -30.62
N LYS A 4 28.32 -55.05 -29.36
CA LYS A 4 27.27 -54.12 -28.90
C LYS A 4 27.75 -52.68 -29.08
N LEU A 5 27.09 -51.95 -29.97
CA LEU A 5 27.22 -50.51 -30.13
C LEU A 5 26.38 -49.82 -29.04
N PHE A 6 27.02 -49.11 -28.11
CA PHE A 6 26.32 -48.33 -27.08
C PHE A 6 26.20 -46.88 -27.58
N PHE A 7 24.98 -46.46 -27.91
CA PHE A 7 24.64 -45.07 -28.23
C PHE A 7 24.21 -44.39 -26.93
N THR A 8 25.04 -43.50 -26.39
CA THR A 8 24.70 -42.71 -25.20
C THR A 8 24.11 -41.38 -25.66
N LEU A 9 22.79 -41.25 -25.57
CA LEU A 9 22.05 -40.01 -25.84
C LEU A 9 22.24 -39.06 -24.65
N LEU A 10 22.99 -37.97 -24.84
CA LEU A 10 23.17 -36.94 -23.82
C LEU A 10 21.97 -35.98 -23.84
N LEU A 11 21.07 -36.11 -22.87
CA LEU A 11 19.92 -35.22 -22.69
C LEU A 11 20.41 -33.91 -22.04
N PHE A 12 20.51 -32.84 -22.82
CA PHE A 12 20.73 -31.49 -22.28
C PHE A 12 19.45 -31.01 -21.61
N ILE A 13 19.37 -31.18 -20.29
CA ILE A 13 18.34 -30.53 -19.47
C ILE A 13 18.76 -29.07 -19.33
N THR A 14 18.20 -28.20 -20.17
CA THR A 14 18.32 -26.76 -19.95
C THR A 14 17.47 -26.40 -18.74
N THR A 15 18.08 -26.33 -17.56
CA THR A 15 17.46 -25.69 -16.41
C THR A 15 17.35 -24.20 -16.73
N SER A 16 16.17 -23.75 -17.13
CA SER A 16 15.84 -22.33 -17.13
C SER A 16 15.98 -21.84 -15.70
N ILE A 17 17.10 -21.18 -15.41
CA ILE A 17 17.26 -20.41 -14.18
C ILE A 17 16.23 -19.29 -14.31
N PHE A 18 15.10 -19.45 -13.63
CA PHE A 18 14.11 -18.39 -13.49
C PHE A 18 14.77 -17.33 -12.62
N SER A 19 15.44 -16.37 -13.25
CA SER A 19 15.92 -15.17 -12.59
C SER A 19 14.69 -14.41 -12.13
N GLY A 20 14.19 -14.73 -10.93
CA GLY A 20 13.16 -13.93 -10.28
C GLY A 20 13.68 -12.50 -10.22
N TYR A 21 12.94 -11.56 -10.81
CA TYR A 21 13.22 -10.15 -10.61
C TYR A 21 13.15 -9.89 -9.10
N ALA A 22 14.26 -9.47 -8.49
CA ALA A 22 14.26 -9.18 -7.06
C ALA A 22 13.38 -7.93 -6.82
N GLN A 23 12.19 -8.13 -6.26
CA GLN A 23 11.31 -7.03 -5.88
C GLN A 23 11.81 -6.38 -4.60
N THR A 24 11.86 -5.06 -4.58
CA THR A 24 12.30 -4.32 -3.39
C THR A 24 11.37 -3.16 -3.09
N SER A 25 11.25 -2.84 -1.80
CA SER A 25 10.60 -1.61 -1.32
C SER A 25 11.48 -1.05 -0.22
N LYS A 26 12.01 0.15 -0.46
CA LYS A 26 12.89 0.87 0.47
C LYS A 26 12.23 2.17 0.87
N GLN A 27 12.06 2.38 2.17
CA GLN A 27 11.65 3.70 2.68
C GLN A 27 12.79 4.71 2.43
N LEU A 28 12.47 5.84 1.81
CA LEU A 28 13.43 6.91 1.55
C LEU A 28 13.73 7.70 2.82
N SER A 29 14.99 8.08 2.96
CA SER A 29 15.47 9.01 3.97
C SER A 29 15.06 10.45 3.66
N ARG A 30 15.21 11.34 4.64
CA ARG A 30 14.95 12.78 4.46
C ARG A 30 15.84 13.43 3.40
N ASN A 31 17.06 12.93 3.20
CA ASN A 31 17.97 13.45 2.17
C ASN A 31 17.53 13.00 0.77
N GLU A 32 17.23 11.71 0.59
CA GLU A 32 16.69 11.18 -0.67
C GLU A 32 15.38 11.86 -1.07
N ILE A 33 14.50 12.16 -0.11
CA ILE A 33 13.27 12.93 -0.36
C ILE A 33 13.56 14.34 -0.90
N LYS A 34 14.62 15.01 -0.43
CA LYS A 34 15.00 16.35 -0.94
C LYS A 34 15.46 16.29 -2.39
N GLU A 35 16.02 15.16 -2.83
CA GLU A 35 16.55 14.94 -4.18
C GLU A 35 15.46 14.57 -5.21
N LEU A 36 14.20 14.35 -4.78
CA LEU A 36 13.08 14.07 -5.67
C LEU A 36 12.71 15.30 -6.52
N ASN A 37 13.35 15.49 -7.67
CA ASN A 37 13.20 16.70 -8.49
C ASN A 37 11.82 16.85 -9.16
N PHE A 38 11.04 15.78 -9.22
CA PHE A 38 9.67 15.76 -9.75
C PHE A 38 8.61 16.15 -8.71
N VAL A 39 8.99 16.30 -7.44
CA VAL A 39 8.11 16.78 -6.37
C VAL A 39 8.47 18.22 -6.02
N SER A 40 7.47 19.10 -5.98
CA SER A 40 7.69 20.51 -5.65
C SER A 40 8.24 20.70 -4.23
N THR A 41 9.00 21.77 -3.99
CA THR A 41 9.52 22.09 -2.65
C THR A 41 8.40 22.23 -1.60
N LYS A 42 7.23 22.73 -2.01
CA LYS A 42 6.06 22.83 -1.13
C LYS A 42 5.54 21.44 -0.75
N GLU A 43 5.38 20.55 -1.71
CA GLU A 43 4.90 19.19 -1.45
C GLU A 43 5.91 18.35 -0.67
N LYS A 44 7.22 18.54 -0.87
CA LYS A 44 8.26 17.88 -0.08
C LYS A 44 8.13 18.09 1.42
N LYS A 45 7.63 19.26 1.84
CA LYS A 45 7.37 19.57 3.26
C LYS A 45 6.22 18.76 3.85
N LEU A 46 5.30 18.28 3.00
CA LEU A 46 4.13 17.50 3.41
C LEU A 46 4.40 15.99 3.39
N ILE A 47 5.56 15.55 2.90
CA ILE A 47 5.91 14.13 2.82
C ILE A 47 6.09 13.60 4.25
N TYR A 48 5.12 12.77 4.66
CA TYR A 48 5.21 11.97 5.87
C TYR A 48 6.18 10.81 5.64
N LYS A 49 5.99 10.03 4.58
CA LYS A 49 6.88 8.95 4.14
C LYS A 49 6.93 8.85 2.62
N ALA A 50 8.04 8.32 2.11
CA ALA A 50 8.19 7.96 0.71
C ALA A 50 8.88 6.60 0.61
N PHE A 51 8.57 5.85 -0.45
CA PHE A 51 9.11 4.53 -0.71
C PHE A 51 9.57 4.46 -2.16
N GLU A 52 10.81 4.05 -2.41
CA GLU A 52 11.24 3.63 -3.73
C GLU A 52 11.02 2.12 -3.84
N CYS A 53 10.33 1.72 -4.90
CA CYS A 53 9.97 0.35 -5.18
C CYS A 53 10.55 -0.06 -6.53
N GLN A 54 10.92 -1.33 -6.64
CA GLN A 54 11.35 -1.94 -7.89
C GLN A 54 10.63 -3.27 -8.09
N ASP A 55 10.03 -3.44 -9.26
CA ASP A 55 9.36 -4.68 -9.67
C ASP A 55 9.58 -4.94 -11.18
N LYS A 56 8.88 -5.91 -11.78
CA LYS A 56 9.04 -6.25 -13.21
C LYS A 56 8.68 -5.11 -14.16
N SER A 57 7.91 -4.11 -13.72
CA SER A 57 7.52 -2.93 -14.51
C SER A 57 8.56 -1.80 -14.45
N GLY A 58 9.51 -1.88 -13.52
CA GLY A 58 10.61 -0.92 -13.37
C GLY A 58 10.67 -0.32 -11.97
N VAL A 59 11.16 0.91 -11.88
CA VAL A 59 11.31 1.65 -10.62
C VAL A 59 10.23 2.71 -10.49
N PHE A 60 9.59 2.76 -9.33
CA PHE A 60 8.59 3.76 -9.01
C PHE A 60 8.68 4.23 -7.56
N ASP A 61 8.25 5.46 -7.32
CA ASP A 61 8.16 6.02 -5.97
C ASP A 61 6.72 6.12 -5.51
N VAL A 62 6.44 5.68 -4.29
CA VAL A 62 5.17 5.95 -3.60
C VAL A 62 5.40 7.05 -2.56
N ILE A 63 4.72 8.18 -2.73
CA ILE A 63 4.81 9.35 -1.87
C ILE A 63 3.55 9.47 -1.02
N LEU A 64 3.70 9.50 0.31
CA LEU A 64 2.62 9.64 1.28
C LEU A 64 2.70 11.02 1.94
N ASN A 65 1.74 11.88 1.62
CA ASN A 65 1.63 13.24 2.13
C ASN A 65 0.50 13.37 3.15
N GLU A 66 0.76 14.09 4.22
CA GLU A 66 -0.22 14.48 5.23
C GLU A 66 -0.17 16.00 5.39
N ASP A 67 -1.32 16.67 5.39
CA ASP A 67 -1.35 18.13 5.51
C ASP A 67 -1.18 18.58 6.97
N GLN A 68 -0.01 19.11 7.31
CA GLN A 68 0.27 19.53 8.68
C GLN A 68 -0.44 20.86 9.03
N LYS A 69 -1.77 20.85 9.13
CA LYS A 69 -2.61 22.05 9.12
C LYS A 69 -2.63 22.78 10.46
N GLU A 70 -2.80 22.06 11.57
CA GLU A 70 -2.99 22.66 12.89
C GLU A 70 -2.18 21.91 13.96
N ILE A 71 -1.62 22.64 14.93
CA ILE A 71 -1.01 22.05 16.13
C ILE A 71 -1.99 22.26 17.29
N HIS A 72 -2.60 21.19 17.77
CA HIS A 72 -3.48 21.21 18.96
C HIS A 72 -2.82 20.36 20.05
N ASP A 73 -2.63 20.92 21.25
CA ASP A 73 -1.99 20.23 22.38
C ASP A 73 -0.66 19.52 22.06
N LYS A 74 0.14 20.10 21.13
CA LYS A 74 1.41 19.57 20.59
C LYS A 74 1.28 18.38 19.61
N ASP A 75 0.06 17.94 19.29
CA ASP A 75 -0.20 17.01 18.18
C ASP A 75 -0.47 17.81 16.89
N THR A 76 0.11 17.36 15.78
CA THR A 76 -0.23 17.87 14.45
C THR A 76 -1.51 17.18 13.96
N LEU A 77 -2.54 17.97 13.68
CA LEU A 77 -3.80 17.51 13.11
C LEU A 77 -3.79 17.76 11.59
N ASN A 78 -4.04 16.67 10.87
CA ASN A 78 -4.16 16.66 9.42
C ASN A 78 -5.64 16.66 9.04
N SER A 79 -5.99 17.44 8.02
CA SER A 79 -7.32 17.49 7.41
C SER A 79 -7.44 16.73 6.08
N SER A 80 -6.32 16.29 5.52
CA SER A 80 -6.22 15.59 4.25
C SER A 80 -4.96 14.75 4.14
N ILE A 81 -5.07 13.69 3.35
CA ILE A 81 -3.95 12.83 2.97
C ILE A 81 -3.89 12.66 1.46
N LYS A 82 -2.68 12.41 0.96
CA LYS A 82 -2.46 12.14 -0.47
C LYS A 82 -1.37 11.09 -0.64
N ALA A 83 -1.71 9.96 -1.27
CA ALA A 83 -0.75 8.97 -1.74
C ALA A 83 -0.64 9.05 -3.26
N ILE A 84 0.57 9.13 -3.79
CA ILE A 84 0.83 9.19 -5.24
C ILE A 84 1.90 8.17 -5.60
N CYS A 85 1.70 7.45 -6.70
CA CYS A 85 2.74 6.64 -7.32
C CYS A 85 3.27 7.30 -8.59
N PHE A 86 4.59 7.41 -8.68
CA PHE A 86 5.32 7.95 -9.82
C PHE A 86 6.21 6.86 -10.42
N GLN A 87 5.96 6.48 -11.67
CA GLN A 87 6.86 5.62 -12.42
C GLN A 87 8.00 6.45 -13.00
N LYS A 88 9.23 5.96 -12.86
CA LYS A 88 10.41 6.49 -13.56
C LYS A 88 10.65 5.64 -14.81
N SER A 89 10.55 6.23 -16.00
CA SER A 89 10.86 5.53 -17.25
C SER A 89 11.53 6.48 -18.24
N ASN A 90 12.72 6.10 -18.71
CA ASN A 90 13.48 6.84 -19.74
C ASN A 90 13.65 8.34 -19.46
N GLY A 91 13.91 8.71 -18.19
CA GLY A 91 14.05 10.11 -17.78
C GLY A 91 12.73 10.89 -17.64
N ILE A 92 11.60 10.27 -17.92
CA ILE A 92 10.25 10.82 -17.73
C ILE A 92 9.66 10.25 -16.44
N VAL A 93 8.98 11.11 -15.68
CA VAL A 93 8.23 10.72 -14.47
C VAL A 93 6.74 10.81 -14.76
N ILE A 94 6.00 9.71 -14.54
CA ILE A 94 4.57 9.60 -14.85
C ILE A 94 3.79 9.22 -13.60
N GLU A 95 2.77 10.00 -13.23
CA GLU A 95 1.80 9.61 -12.18
C GLU A 95 0.99 8.40 -12.64
N GLN A 96 1.12 7.26 -11.93
CA GLN A 96 0.40 6.03 -12.25
C GLN A 96 -0.97 5.99 -11.59
N TRP A 97 -1.01 6.39 -10.33
CA TRP A 97 -2.24 6.43 -9.54
C TRP A 97 -2.10 7.40 -8.39
N LYS A 98 -3.26 7.82 -7.88
CA LYS A 98 -3.37 8.73 -6.76
C LYS A 98 -4.56 8.37 -5.87
N VAL A 99 -4.35 8.47 -4.58
CA VAL A 99 -5.38 8.42 -3.54
C VAL A 99 -5.35 9.75 -2.82
N ILE A 100 -6.49 10.44 -2.74
CA ILE A 100 -6.68 11.62 -1.91
C ILE A 100 -7.87 11.34 -1.01
N ASP A 101 -7.77 11.72 0.25
CA ASP A 101 -8.91 11.72 1.16
C ASP A 101 -8.85 12.92 2.12
N PHE A 102 -10.00 13.26 2.68
CA PHE A 102 -10.20 14.39 3.59
C PHE A 102 -10.96 13.91 4.83
N LEU A 103 -11.04 14.75 5.86
CA LEU A 103 -12.01 14.57 6.93
C LEU A 103 -13.43 14.70 6.33
N GLU A 104 -14.31 13.74 6.64
CA GLU A 104 -15.63 13.61 6.02
C GLU A 104 -16.77 14.13 6.92
N ASN A 105 -16.59 14.13 8.24
CA ASN A 105 -17.62 14.53 9.20
C ASN A 105 -17.08 15.56 10.22
N ARG A 106 -17.96 16.09 11.07
CA ARG A 106 -17.59 17.09 12.10
C ARG A 106 -16.91 16.48 13.33
N GLU A 107 -16.94 15.16 13.46
CA GLU A 107 -16.40 14.43 14.62
C GLU A 107 -14.92 14.08 14.38
N GLU A 108 -14.52 13.84 13.13
CA GLU A 108 -13.15 13.60 12.72
C GLU A 108 -12.29 14.87 12.90
N SER A 109 -11.22 14.74 13.67
CA SER A 109 -10.25 15.81 13.96
C SER A 109 -8.91 15.61 13.26
N ASN A 110 -8.57 14.37 12.87
CA ASN A 110 -7.30 14.02 12.26
C ASN A 110 -7.42 12.84 11.28
N ILE A 111 -6.66 12.87 10.19
CA ILE A 111 -6.52 11.78 9.21
C ILE A 111 -5.04 11.49 8.93
N TRP A 112 -4.62 10.22 8.95
CA TRP A 112 -3.19 9.90 8.74
C TRP A 112 -2.95 8.48 8.23
N PHE A 113 -1.81 8.27 7.59
CA PHE A 113 -1.39 6.97 7.08
C PHE A 113 -0.88 6.07 8.20
N TRP A 114 -1.43 4.87 8.27
CA TRP A 114 -0.99 3.86 9.22
C TRP A 114 0.11 3.01 8.60
N THR A 115 1.28 3.61 8.42
CA THR A 115 2.39 3.00 7.65
C THR A 115 2.96 1.71 8.26
N LYS A 116 2.64 1.40 9.52
CA LYS A 116 2.89 0.08 10.14
C LYS A 116 2.08 -1.06 9.48
N TYR A 117 0.93 -0.72 8.91
CA TYR A 117 -0.01 -1.64 8.26
C TYR A 117 -0.02 -1.49 6.73
N SER A 118 0.54 -0.40 6.20
CA SER A 118 0.80 -0.27 4.77
C SER A 118 1.99 -1.16 4.34
N GLN A 119 1.94 -1.69 3.13
CA GLN A 119 3.01 -2.49 2.53
C GLN A 119 3.10 -2.31 1.02
N PHE A 120 4.30 -2.54 0.48
CA PHE A 120 4.58 -2.52 -0.95
C PHE A 120 5.40 -3.78 -1.26
N SER A 121 4.72 -4.82 -1.72
CA SER A 121 5.30 -6.15 -1.95
C SER A 121 4.55 -6.86 -3.07
N ASP A 122 5.23 -7.79 -3.75
CA ASP A 122 4.59 -8.75 -4.64
C ASP A 122 3.92 -9.85 -3.82
N ILE A 123 2.59 -9.82 -3.75
CA ILE A 123 1.76 -10.68 -2.90
C ILE A 123 1.29 -11.91 -3.66
N ASP A 124 1.01 -11.77 -4.97
CA ASP A 124 0.53 -12.88 -5.80
C ASP A 124 1.63 -13.62 -6.57
N GLY A 125 2.87 -13.12 -6.52
CA GLY A 125 4.05 -13.72 -7.11
C GLY A 125 4.16 -13.47 -8.62
N ASP A 126 3.40 -12.53 -9.18
CA ASP A 126 3.42 -12.27 -10.63
C ASP A 126 4.60 -11.40 -11.08
N GLY A 127 5.39 -10.87 -10.15
CA GLY A 127 6.50 -9.98 -10.40
C GLY A 127 6.16 -8.49 -10.28
N LEU A 128 4.90 -8.11 -10.05
CA LEU A 128 4.48 -6.74 -9.77
C LEU A 128 4.26 -6.53 -8.28
N ILE A 129 4.55 -5.31 -7.81
CA ILE A 129 4.26 -4.94 -6.43
C ILE A 129 2.80 -4.49 -6.30
N GLU A 130 2.07 -5.08 -5.35
CA GLU A 130 0.78 -4.57 -4.92
C GLU A 130 0.93 -3.64 -3.72
N PRO A 131 0.58 -2.35 -3.84
CA PRO A 131 0.44 -1.50 -2.67
C PRO A 131 -0.77 -1.97 -1.85
N ILE A 132 -0.58 -2.09 -0.54
CA ILE A 132 -1.66 -2.00 0.44
C ILE A 132 -1.41 -0.72 1.24
N ILE A 133 -2.34 0.22 1.15
CA ILE A 133 -2.27 1.52 1.83
C ILE A 133 -3.36 1.54 2.89
N VAL A 134 -2.98 1.76 4.13
CA VAL A 134 -3.91 1.89 5.26
C VAL A 134 -3.82 3.30 5.79
N TYR A 135 -4.98 3.88 6.07
CA TYR A 135 -5.12 5.10 6.84
C TYR A 135 -6.40 5.05 7.67
N GLY A 136 -6.45 5.94 8.65
CA GLY A 136 -7.65 6.13 9.44
C GLY A 136 -7.81 7.56 9.91
N THR A 137 -8.96 7.80 10.53
CA THR A 137 -9.32 9.04 11.18
C THR A 137 -9.61 8.82 12.65
N ARG A 138 -9.50 9.89 13.44
CA ARG A 138 -9.90 9.91 14.85
C ARG A 138 -10.56 11.23 15.19
N ASP A 139 -11.29 11.26 16.29
CA ASP A 139 -11.84 12.49 16.88
C ASP A 139 -10.84 13.15 17.85
N LEU A 140 -11.29 14.20 18.55
CA LEU A 140 -10.47 14.91 19.55
C LEU A 140 -10.18 14.06 20.80
N ASP A 141 -11.06 13.11 21.12
CA ASP A 141 -10.89 12.16 22.22
C ASP A 141 -9.98 10.97 21.85
N LYS A 142 -9.48 10.98 20.61
CA LYS A 142 -8.56 10.00 20.01
C LYS A 142 -9.20 8.64 19.71
N GLU A 143 -10.52 8.58 19.68
CA GLU A 143 -11.25 7.39 19.26
C GLU A 143 -11.22 7.26 17.74
N PHE A 144 -11.04 6.04 17.25
CA PHE A 144 -11.05 5.79 15.81
C PHE A 144 -12.44 6.00 15.24
N GLN A 145 -12.50 6.70 14.10
CA GLN A 145 -13.78 7.04 13.44
C GLN A 145 -13.92 6.27 12.14
N ARG A 146 -12.91 6.34 11.27
CA ARG A 146 -12.93 5.68 9.96
C ARG A 146 -11.61 5.03 9.65
N ILE A 147 -11.68 3.89 8.98
CA ILE A 147 -10.50 3.16 8.50
C ILE A 147 -10.74 2.79 7.04
N LYS A 148 -9.72 3.03 6.20
CA LYS A 148 -9.73 2.59 4.81
C LYS A 148 -8.48 1.80 4.49
N ILE A 149 -8.68 0.63 3.87
CA ILE A 149 -7.62 -0.21 3.32
C ILE A 149 -7.77 -0.17 1.82
N ILE A 150 -6.74 0.29 1.12
CA ILE A 150 -6.74 0.43 -0.33
C ILE A 150 -5.66 -0.48 -0.90
N THR A 151 -6.01 -1.26 -1.91
CA THR A 151 -5.03 -1.91 -2.77
C THR A 151 -5.28 -1.55 -4.22
N ILE A 152 -4.21 -1.54 -5.02
CA ILE A 152 -4.27 -1.24 -6.45
C ILE A 152 -3.67 -2.45 -7.15
N TYR A 153 -4.49 -3.12 -7.96
CA TYR A 153 -4.10 -4.32 -8.67
C TYR A 153 -4.44 -4.16 -10.15
N LYS A 154 -3.41 -4.24 -11.01
CA LYS A 154 -3.54 -4.08 -12.47
C LYS A 154 -4.27 -2.79 -12.86
N GLY A 155 -3.92 -1.68 -12.20
CA GLY A 155 -4.52 -0.36 -12.44
C GLY A 155 -5.92 -0.15 -11.85
N LYS A 156 -6.54 -1.18 -11.26
CA LYS A 156 -7.84 -1.08 -10.59
C LYS A 156 -7.67 -0.91 -9.09
N LYS A 157 -8.38 0.06 -8.53
CA LYS A 157 -8.41 0.34 -7.09
C LYS A 157 -9.49 -0.51 -6.40
N TYR A 158 -9.15 -1.09 -5.26
CA TYR A 158 -10.04 -1.86 -4.40
C TYR A 158 -9.96 -1.30 -2.99
N VAL A 159 -11.12 -1.06 -2.38
CA VAL A 159 -11.22 -0.39 -1.08
C VAL A 159 -12.04 -1.23 -0.11
N ILE A 160 -11.54 -1.34 1.11
CA ILE A 160 -12.34 -1.67 2.29
C ILE A 160 -12.56 -0.38 3.07
N ARG A 161 -13.82 -0.08 3.39
CA ARG A 161 -14.22 1.05 4.23
C ARG A 161 -14.80 0.52 5.52
N ALA A 162 -14.34 1.05 6.64
CA ALA A 162 -14.93 0.77 7.91
C ALA A 162 -15.16 2.05 8.72
N THR A 163 -16.22 2.01 9.52
CA THR A 163 -16.56 3.03 10.51
C THR A 163 -16.51 2.37 11.87
N GLU A 164 -15.79 3.00 12.80
CA GLU A 164 -15.72 2.63 14.20
C GLU A 164 -16.56 3.60 15.03
N CYS A 165 -17.14 3.07 16.10
CA CYS A 165 -17.89 3.82 17.09
C CYS A 165 -18.24 2.87 18.26
N ILE A 166 -18.70 3.45 19.38
CA ILE A 166 -19.01 2.70 20.60
C ILE A 166 -20.24 1.78 20.44
N PHE A 167 -21.22 2.18 19.62
CA PHE A 167 -22.46 1.41 19.45
C PHE A 167 -22.39 0.46 18.26
N ASP A 168 -22.92 -0.75 18.45
CA ASP A 168 -22.90 -1.79 17.42
C ASP A 168 -23.51 -1.33 16.08
N ASP A 169 -24.61 -0.56 16.13
CA ASP A 169 -25.40 -0.15 14.98
C ASP A 169 -24.73 0.91 14.09
N CYS A 170 -23.75 1.67 14.60
CA CYS A 170 -23.01 2.64 13.80
C CYS A 170 -21.73 2.07 13.18
N ARG A 171 -21.30 0.87 13.57
CA ARG A 171 -20.10 0.24 13.02
C ARG A 171 -20.36 -0.33 11.65
N THR A 172 -19.52 0.02 10.69
CA THR A 172 -19.64 -0.49 9.32
C THR A 172 -18.35 -1.14 8.86
N PHE A 173 -18.47 -2.15 8.00
CA PHE A 173 -17.35 -2.80 7.34
C PHE A 173 -17.79 -3.23 5.95
N LYS A 174 -17.28 -2.57 4.92
CA LYS A 174 -17.72 -2.74 3.53
C LYS A 174 -16.52 -2.91 2.62
N LYS A 175 -16.43 -4.08 1.98
CA LYS A 175 -15.51 -4.33 0.85
C LYS A 175 -16.19 -3.83 -0.44
N ASP A 176 -15.43 -3.23 -1.35
CA ASP A 176 -15.96 -2.91 -2.69
C ASP A 176 -16.57 -4.15 -3.35
N ALA A 177 -17.62 -3.99 -4.16
CA ALA A 177 -18.26 -5.12 -4.84
C ALA A 177 -17.26 -5.92 -5.70
N SER A 178 -16.28 -5.25 -6.28
CA SER A 178 -15.22 -5.88 -7.07
C SER A 178 -14.12 -6.54 -6.25
N PHE A 179 -14.16 -6.48 -4.90
CA PHE A 179 -13.12 -7.05 -4.06
C PHE A 179 -12.96 -8.57 -4.27
N THR A 180 -14.00 -9.26 -4.72
CA THR A 180 -13.95 -10.68 -5.11
C THR A 180 -13.07 -10.96 -6.33
N ASP A 181 -12.83 -9.95 -7.16
CA ASP A 181 -11.99 -10.04 -8.38
C ASP A 181 -10.50 -10.11 -8.02
N LEU A 182 -10.12 -9.73 -6.80
CA LEU A 182 -8.74 -9.82 -6.35
C LEU A 182 -8.28 -11.29 -6.27
N PRO A 183 -7.03 -11.58 -6.69
CA PRO A 183 -6.38 -12.86 -6.42
C PRO A 183 -6.56 -13.29 -4.97
N LYS A 184 -6.75 -14.60 -4.78
CA LYS A 184 -6.98 -15.18 -3.45
C LYS A 184 -5.83 -14.87 -2.48
N SER A 185 -4.59 -14.85 -2.97
CA SER A 185 -3.39 -14.47 -2.20
C SER A 185 -3.51 -13.06 -1.61
N ILE A 186 -3.88 -12.07 -2.42
CA ILE A 186 -4.05 -10.67 -2.00
C ILE A 186 -5.18 -10.55 -0.98
N ARG A 187 -6.32 -11.20 -1.23
CA ARG A 187 -7.45 -11.21 -0.27
C ARG A 187 -7.04 -11.80 1.09
N LEU A 188 -6.36 -12.94 1.08
CA LEU A 188 -5.84 -13.57 2.30
C LEU A 188 -4.83 -12.68 3.03
N ARG A 189 -3.95 -11.99 2.28
CA ARG A 189 -2.99 -11.05 2.87
C ARG A 189 -3.69 -9.90 3.58
N ILE A 190 -4.77 -9.36 2.98
CA ILE A 190 -5.62 -8.32 3.58
C ILE A 190 -6.36 -8.87 4.82
N ASP A 191 -6.89 -10.09 4.77
CA ASP A 191 -7.55 -10.69 5.94
C ASP A 191 -6.58 -10.91 7.12
N VAL A 192 -5.33 -11.31 6.84
CA VAL A 192 -4.27 -11.38 7.86
C VAL A 192 -3.94 -10.00 8.42
N LEU A 193 -3.87 -8.98 7.55
CA LEU A 193 -3.62 -7.60 7.96
C LEU A 193 -4.75 -7.08 8.87
N LEU A 194 -6.01 -7.35 8.52
CA LEU A 194 -7.18 -6.97 9.31
C LEU A 194 -7.15 -7.61 10.71
N LYS A 195 -6.84 -8.91 10.80
CA LYS A 195 -6.69 -9.59 12.10
C LYS A 195 -5.59 -8.95 12.95
N LYS A 196 -4.45 -8.60 12.34
CA LYS A 196 -3.36 -7.90 13.02
C LYS A 196 -3.82 -6.53 13.51
N MET A 197 -4.46 -5.72 12.66
CA MET A 197 -4.95 -4.39 13.00
C MET A 197 -5.96 -4.43 14.14
N ARG A 198 -6.96 -5.32 14.07
CA ARG A 198 -7.95 -5.51 15.14
C ARG A 198 -7.29 -5.79 16.48
N LYS A 199 -6.32 -6.71 16.49
CA LYS A 199 -5.60 -7.08 17.71
C LYS A 199 -4.71 -5.96 18.25
N GLU A 200 -3.97 -5.28 17.38
CA GLU A 200 -2.95 -4.30 17.80
C GLU A 200 -3.50 -2.89 18.08
N GLN A 201 -4.70 -2.57 17.60
CA GLN A 201 -5.35 -1.27 17.79
C GLN A 201 -6.68 -1.39 18.55
N ASP A 202 -7.01 -2.60 19.04
CA ASP A 202 -8.27 -2.90 19.73
C ASP A 202 -9.53 -2.47 18.96
N LEU A 203 -9.50 -2.68 17.64
CA LEU A 203 -10.60 -2.27 16.76
C LEU A 203 -11.79 -3.22 16.88
N ILE A 204 -12.98 -2.66 16.99
CA ILE A 204 -14.24 -3.39 17.19
C ILE A 204 -15.07 -3.45 15.89
N LEU A 205 -14.40 -3.40 14.74
CA LEU A 205 -14.99 -3.45 13.39
C LEU A 205 -16.10 -4.49 13.29
N SER A 206 -17.22 -4.11 12.68
CA SER A 206 -18.28 -5.08 12.40
C SER A 206 -17.75 -6.25 11.57
N ASN A 207 -18.34 -7.42 11.80
CA ASN A 207 -18.11 -8.58 10.95
C ASN A 207 -18.80 -8.29 9.61
N GLY A 208 -18.00 -8.12 8.56
CA GLY A 208 -18.51 -7.98 7.19
C GLY A 208 -18.12 -9.16 6.31
#